data_AF-A0A661AUF3-F1
#
_entry.id   AF-A0A661AUF3-F1
#
_cell.length_a   1.000
_cell.length_b   1.000
_cell.length_c   1.000
_cell.angle_alpha   90.00
_cell.angle_beta   90.00
_cell.angle_gamma   90.00
#
_symmetry.space_group_name_H-M   'P 1'
#
loop_
_entity.id
_entity.type
_entity.pdbx_description
1 polymer ?
#
loop_
_entity_poly.entity_id
_entity_poly.type
_entity_poly.pdbx_seq_one_letter_code
_entity_poly.pdbx_strand_id
1 'polypeptide(L)'
;MDLENGGKIYARSLREATGLLYPEAGYLDDLDGFFYSADYLLSWFAEAQLRETLREKFGRKWWCEEAGEFLKELWGMGRKYTIGDVLELAGWKEVDISVLEKELGC
;
A
#
# COMPACT_ATOMS: atom_id res chain seq x y z
N MET A 1 -21.61 -14.03 -1.76
CA MET A 1 -20.27 -14.58 -2.06
C MET A 1 -20.50 -15.99 -2.59
N ASP A 2 -20.03 -16.30 -3.80
CA ASP A 2 -20.16 -17.64 -4.37
C ASP A 2 -19.14 -18.56 -3.70
N LEU A 3 -19.52 -19.13 -2.56
CA LEU A 3 -18.66 -20.03 -1.77
C LEU A 3 -18.39 -21.35 -2.51
N GLU A 4 -19.28 -21.76 -3.43
CA GLU A 4 -19.10 -23.00 -4.19
C GLU A 4 -17.93 -22.89 -5.18
N ASN A 5 -17.68 -21.71 -5.75
CA ASN A 5 -16.58 -21.49 -6.69
C ASN A 5 -15.39 -20.67 -6.13
N GLY A 6 -15.45 -20.24 -4.87
CA GLY A 6 -14.45 -19.34 -4.27
C GLY A 6 -13.01 -19.83 -4.41
N GLY A 7 -12.76 -21.10 -4.06
CA GLY A 7 -11.43 -21.71 -4.14
C GLY A 7 -10.87 -21.78 -5.56
N LYS A 8 -11.70 -22.16 -6.53
CA LYS A 8 -11.34 -22.23 -7.94
C LYS A 8 -11.01 -20.86 -8.52
N ILE A 9 -11.81 -19.84 -8.18
CA ILE A 9 -11.58 -18.46 -8.64
C ILE A 9 -10.27 -17.94 -8.04
N TYR A 10 -10.08 -18.11 -6.73
CA TYR A 10 -8.89 -17.64 -6.02
C TYR A 10 -7.61 -18.28 -6.57
N ALA A 11 -7.56 -19.61 -6.64
CA ALA A 11 -6.39 -20.35 -7.12
C ALA A 11 -6.02 -19.98 -8.58
N ARG A 12 -7.03 -19.80 -9.45
CA ARG A 12 -6.79 -19.35 -10.83
C ARG A 12 -6.19 -17.94 -10.86
N SER A 13 -6.82 -16.98 -10.17
CA SER A 13 -6.36 -15.59 -10.17
C SER A 13 -4.95 -15.44 -9.58
N LEU A 14 -4.67 -16.14 -8.47
CA LEU A 14 -3.36 -16.13 -7.85
C LEU A 14 -2.29 -16.72 -8.78
N ARG A 15 -2.61 -17.81 -9.48
CA ARG A 15 -1.71 -18.41 -10.47
C ARG A 15 -1.46 -17.49 -11.65
N GLU A 16 -2.49 -16.82 -12.17
CA GLU A 16 -2.34 -15.86 -13.26
C GLU A 16 -1.45 -14.67 -12.85
N ALA A 17 -1.59 -14.18 -11.61
CA ALA A 17 -0.82 -13.05 -11.10
C ALA A 17 0.62 -13.40 -10.69
N THR A 18 0.86 -14.59 -10.12
CA THR A 18 2.16 -14.94 -9.49
C THR A 18 2.91 -16.08 -10.19
N GLY A 19 2.24 -16.84 -11.06
CA GLY A 19 2.76 -18.08 -11.62
C GLY A 19 2.79 -19.27 -10.65
N LEU A 20 2.44 -19.07 -9.38
CA LEU A 20 2.48 -20.11 -8.35
C LEU A 20 1.22 -20.98 -8.37
N LEU A 21 1.40 -22.27 -8.11
CA LEU A 21 0.28 -23.19 -7.90
C LEU A 21 -0.20 -23.07 -6.45
N TYR A 22 -1.50 -22.88 -6.28
CA TYR A 22 -2.14 -22.76 -4.97
C TYR A 22 -3.33 -23.73 -4.89
N PRO A 23 -3.46 -24.57 -3.84
CA PRO A 23 -4.58 -25.49 -3.72
C PRO A 23 -5.91 -24.77 -3.55
N GLU A 24 -6.94 -25.16 -4.31
CA GLU A 24 -8.28 -24.55 -4.22
C GLU A 24 -8.85 -24.61 -2.79
N ALA A 25 -8.54 -25.67 -2.03
CA ALA A 25 -8.99 -25.83 -0.65
C ALA A 25 -8.37 -24.83 0.35
N GLY A 26 -7.24 -24.21 0.00
CA GLY A 26 -6.53 -23.25 0.87
C GLY A 26 -7.08 -21.83 0.82
N TYR A 27 -8.05 -21.52 -0.06
CA TYR A 27 -8.48 -20.13 -0.28
C TYR A 27 -9.04 -19.42 0.97
N LEU A 28 -9.48 -20.18 1.98
CA LEU A 28 -9.96 -19.64 3.26
C LEU A 28 -8.80 -19.30 4.21
N ASP A 29 -7.62 -19.89 4.02
CA ASP A 29 -6.43 -19.56 4.81
C ASP A 29 -5.93 -18.14 4.49
N ASP A 30 -6.11 -17.71 3.23
CA ASP A 30 -5.75 -16.37 2.76
C ASP A 30 -6.93 -15.38 2.82
N LEU A 31 -8.07 -15.80 3.37
CA LEU A 31 -9.23 -14.92 3.52
C LEU A 31 -8.95 -13.85 4.57
N ASP A 32 -8.84 -12.61 4.13
CA ASP A 32 -8.66 -11.46 5.01
C ASP A 32 -9.96 -10.67 5.18
N GLY A 33 -10.21 -10.24 6.41
CA GLY A 33 -11.38 -9.46 6.76
C GLY A 33 -11.34 -8.08 6.11
N PHE A 34 -12.51 -7.53 5.78
CA PHE A 34 -12.68 -6.13 5.39
C PHE A 34 -11.77 -5.65 4.24
N PHE A 35 -11.33 -6.56 3.35
CA PHE A 35 -10.39 -6.24 2.27
C PHE A 35 -9.06 -5.65 2.76
N TYR A 36 -8.54 -6.12 3.89
CA TYR A 36 -7.31 -5.59 4.47
C TYR A 36 -6.09 -5.67 3.52
N SER A 37 -6.05 -6.65 2.62
CA SER A 37 -5.06 -6.70 1.53
C SER A 37 -5.10 -5.49 0.59
N ALA A 38 -6.28 -4.91 0.34
CA ALA A 38 -6.43 -3.67 -0.42
C ALA A 38 -5.89 -2.46 0.36
N ASP A 39 -6.09 -2.43 1.68
CA ASP A 39 -5.53 -1.37 2.55
C ASP A 39 -3.99 -1.41 2.55
N TYR A 40 -3.39 -2.62 2.55
CA TYR A 40 -1.94 -2.77 2.40
C TYR A 40 -1.44 -2.20 1.07
N LEU A 41 -2.09 -2.58 -0.03
CA LEU A 41 -1.69 -2.12 -1.35
C LEU A 41 -1.80 -0.59 -1.46
N LEU A 42 -2.89 -0.01 -0.95
CA LEU A 42 -3.07 1.45 -0.88
C LEU A 42 -2.00 2.13 -0.03
N SER A 43 -1.63 1.50 1.09
CA SER A 43 -0.58 1.99 1.98
C SER A 43 0.80 1.98 1.31
N TRP A 44 1.11 0.98 0.48
CA TRP A 44 2.37 0.95 -0.28
C TRP A 44 2.44 2.06 -1.33
N PHE A 45 1.35 2.35 -2.03
CA PHE A 45 1.32 3.46 -2.98
C PHE A 45 1.54 4.80 -2.27
N ALA A 46 0.82 5.03 -1.18
CA ALA A 46 0.94 6.25 -0.40
C ALA A 46 2.32 6.39 0.26
N GLU A 47 2.91 5.29 0.73
CA GLU A 47 4.25 5.32 1.32
C GLU A 47 5.32 5.67 0.28
N ALA A 48 5.20 5.19 -0.95
CA ALA A 48 6.11 5.57 -2.04
C ALA A 48 6.07 7.09 -2.31
N GLN A 49 4.87 7.68 -2.35
CA GLN A 49 4.70 9.13 -2.47
C GLN A 49 5.28 9.89 -1.27
N LEU A 50 5.02 9.42 -0.05
CA LEU A 50 5.57 10.02 1.17
C LEU A 50 7.10 9.98 1.17
N ARG A 51 7.70 8.87 0.74
CA ARG A 51 9.16 8.73 0.58
C ARG A 51 9.73 9.73 -0.42
N GLU A 52 9.06 9.98 -1.54
CA GLU A 52 9.47 11.02 -2.49
C GLU A 52 9.37 12.42 -1.85
N THR A 53 8.30 12.72 -1.10
CA THR A 53 8.21 13.97 -0.32
C THR A 53 9.39 14.13 0.63
N LEU A 54 9.79 13.06 1.35
CA LEU A 54 10.95 13.11 2.25
C LEU A 54 12.25 13.35 1.48
N ARG A 55 12.46 12.69 0.33
CA ARG A 55 13.63 12.88 -0.53
C ARG A 55 13.72 14.30 -1.09
N GLU A 56 12.60 14.88 -1.51
CA GLU A 56 12.54 16.25 -2.00
C GLU A 56 12.84 17.27 -0.90
N LYS A 57 12.27 17.05 0.29
CA LYS A 57 12.35 17.98 1.42
C LYS A 57 13.67 17.92 2.18
N PHE A 58 14.28 16.74 2.30
CA PHE A 58 15.47 16.49 3.13
C PHE A 58 16.68 16.00 2.33
N GLY A 59 16.54 15.75 1.02
CA GLY A 59 17.61 15.38 0.12
C GLY A 59 18.03 13.91 0.19
N ARG A 60 19.24 13.60 -0.30
CA ARG A 60 19.72 12.20 -0.48
C ARG A 60 19.79 11.38 0.81
N LYS A 61 19.96 12.02 1.96
CA LYS A 61 20.00 11.37 3.29
C LYS A 61 18.74 11.74 4.07
N TRP A 62 17.59 11.54 3.43
CA TRP A 62 16.29 11.92 3.98
C TRP A 62 15.96 11.24 5.31
N TRP A 63 16.62 10.15 5.67
CA TRP A 63 16.51 9.49 6.99
C TRP A 63 17.23 10.27 8.12
N CYS A 64 17.07 11.59 8.13
CA CYS A 64 17.60 12.48 9.17
C CYS A 64 16.59 12.67 10.31
N GLU A 65 17.03 13.31 11.39
CA GLU A 65 16.19 13.56 12.57
C GLU A 65 14.99 14.45 12.23
N GLU A 66 15.20 15.45 11.37
CA GLU A 66 14.16 16.39 10.93
C GLU A 66 13.05 15.71 10.12
N ALA A 67 13.38 14.66 9.37
CA ALA A 67 12.38 13.84 8.71
C ALA A 67 11.57 13.01 9.70
N GLY A 68 12.21 12.52 10.76
CA GLY A 68 11.55 11.85 11.87
C GLY A 68 10.55 12.76 12.58
N GLU A 69 10.91 14.02 12.84
CA GLU A 69 10.01 15.01 13.43
C GLU A 69 8.81 15.29 12.52
N PHE A 70 9.04 15.45 11.21
CA PHE A 70 7.94 15.58 10.24
C PHE A 70 6.99 14.38 10.25
N LEU A 71 7.52 13.14 10.29
CA LEU A 71 6.69 11.94 10.36
C LEU A 71 5.91 11.86 11.68
N LYS A 72 6.48 12.29 12.80
CA LYS A 72 5.76 12.37 14.09
C LYS A 72 4.60 13.35 14.04
N GLU A 73 4.73 14.48 13.34
CA GLU A 73 3.62 15.42 13.14
C GLU A 73 2.45 14.74 12.41
N LEU A 74 2.74 14.00 11.33
CA LEU A 74 1.72 13.25 10.58
C LEU A 74 1.08 12.14 11.44
N TRP A 75 1.90 11.30 12.09
CA TRP A 75 1.40 10.18 12.91
C TRP A 75 0.69 10.63 14.19
N GLY A 76 1.06 11.79 14.74
CA GLY A 76 0.40 12.39 15.91
C GLY A 76 -1.09 12.68 15.71
N MET A 77 -1.55 12.70 14.46
CA MET A 77 -2.96 12.87 14.11
C MET A 77 -3.80 11.59 14.28
N GLY A 78 -3.15 10.44 14.52
CA GLY A 78 -3.81 9.15 14.69
C GLY A 78 -4.68 8.77 13.50
N ARG A 79 -5.94 8.41 13.76
CA ARG A 79 -6.92 8.00 12.73
C ARG A 79 -7.84 9.12 12.28
N LYS A 80 -7.47 10.38 12.55
CA LYS A 80 -8.31 11.54 12.23
C LYS A 80 -8.47 11.75 10.72
N TYR A 81 -7.45 11.41 9.96
CA TYR A 81 -7.33 11.68 8.53
C TYR A 81 -7.32 10.39 7.73
N THR A 82 -7.86 10.45 6.52
CA THR A 82 -7.71 9.39 5.52
C THR A 82 -6.29 9.42 4.94
N ILE A 83 -5.93 8.38 4.19
CA ILE A 83 -4.64 8.34 3.51
C ILE A 83 -4.50 9.47 2.48
N GLY A 84 -5.60 9.84 1.81
CA GLY A 84 -5.63 10.96 0.87
C GLY A 84 -5.37 12.30 1.56
N ASP A 85 -6.01 12.53 2.71
CA ASP A 85 -5.78 13.74 3.51
C ASP A 85 -4.30 13.84 3.98
N VAL A 86 -3.71 12.72 4.40
CA VAL A 86 -2.29 12.66 4.79
C VAL A 86 -1.37 12.97 3.60
N LEU A 87 -1.70 12.45 2.41
CA LEU A 87 -0.96 12.74 1.19
C LEU A 87 -1.09 14.20 0.75
N GLU A 88 -2.26 14.83 0.96
CA GLU A 88 -2.45 16.26 0.71
C GLU A 88 -1.54 17.11 1.59
N LEU A 89 -1.41 16.76 2.87
CA LEU A 89 -0.43 17.39 3.78
C LEU A 89 1.03 17.16 3.32
N ALA A 90 1.29 16.07 2.60
CA ALA A 90 2.60 15.76 2.01
C ALA A 90 2.81 16.35 0.60
N GLY A 91 1.86 17.14 0.08
CA GLY A 91 1.97 17.85 -1.21
C GLY A 91 1.36 17.12 -2.41
N TRP A 92 0.63 16.03 -2.19
CA TRP A 92 0.03 15.20 -3.24
C TRP A 92 -1.49 15.37 -3.28
N LYS A 93 -2.09 15.44 -4.47
CA LYS A 93 -3.54 15.61 -4.60
C LYS A 93 -4.34 14.33 -4.34
N GLU A 94 -3.74 13.20 -4.67
CA GLU A 94 -4.37 11.87 -4.58
C GLU A 94 -3.28 10.80 -4.49
N VAL A 95 -3.70 9.54 -4.30
CA VAL A 95 -2.81 8.40 -4.39
C VAL A 95 -2.40 8.19 -5.85
N ASP A 96 -1.10 8.22 -6.10
CA ASP A 96 -0.49 8.04 -7.42
C ASP A 96 0.30 6.72 -7.46
N ILE A 97 -0.29 5.73 -8.12
CA ILE A 97 0.27 4.38 -8.26
C ILE A 97 1.59 4.40 -9.04
N SER A 98 1.76 5.36 -9.96
CA SER A 98 2.92 5.43 -10.85
C SER A 98 4.23 5.68 -10.11
N VAL A 99 4.17 6.25 -8.91
CA VAL A 99 5.35 6.48 -8.07
C VAL A 99 5.96 5.16 -7.62
N LEU A 100 5.13 4.19 -7.21
CA LEU A 100 5.62 2.87 -6.84
C LEU A 100 6.02 2.04 -8.06
N GLU A 101 5.25 2.10 -9.17
CA GLU A 101 5.59 1.41 -10.43
C GLU A 101 7.00 1.79 -10.91
N LYS A 102 7.30 3.09 -10.93
CA LYS A 102 8.62 3.61 -11.28
C LYS A 102 9.73 3.08 -10.38
N GLU A 103 9.47 2.89 -9.08
CA GLU A 103 10.45 2.33 -8.15
C GLU A 103 10.69 0.84 -8.39
N LEU A 104 9.62 0.09 -8.70
CA LEU A 104 9.70 -1.34 -9.01
C LEU A 104 10.27 -1.61 -10.41
N GLY A 105 10.30 -0.60 -11.29
CA GLY A 105 10.82 -0.70 -12.64
C GLY A 105 9.87 -1.40 -13.60
N CYS A 106 8.55 -1.34 -13.35
CA CYS A 106 7.50 -1.90 -14.18
C CYS A 106 6.60 -0.83 -14.78
#